data_AF-A0A1G2FRN4-F1
#
_entry.id   AF-A0A1G2FRN4-F1
#
_cell.length_a   1.000
_cell.length_b   1.000
_cell.length_c   1.000
_cell.angle_alpha   90.00
_cell.angle_beta   90.00
_cell.angle_gamma   90.00
#
_symmetry.space_group_name_H-M   'P 1'
#
loop_
_entity.id
_entity.type
_entity.pdbx_description
1 polymer ?
#
loop_
_entity_poly.entity_id
_entity_poly.type
_entity_poly.pdbx_seq_one_letter_code
_entity_poly.pdbx_strand_id
1 'polypeptide(L)'
;MNYIHKELAQGRWFKLSFFEQMANVGSEVGRAINWRGKNAQYFQAAFERALELLDLTIDDAKNKKRLRELWRVREVMADYFQFDNIYGSTDKSWQNYFYAFNYAARLAAGV
;
A
#
# COMPACT_ATOMS: atom_id res chain seq x y z
N MET A 1 15.19 -9.90 3.29
CA MET A 1 14.23 -9.70 2.18
C MET A 1 14.98 -9.27 0.95
N ASN A 2 14.58 -9.73 -0.24
CA ASN A 2 15.05 -9.15 -1.50
C ASN A 2 14.07 -8.02 -1.87
N TYR A 3 14.54 -6.78 -1.87
CA TYR A 3 13.67 -5.63 -2.12
C TYR A 3 13.51 -5.39 -3.63
N ILE A 4 12.27 -5.31 -4.11
CA ILE A 4 11.89 -4.88 -5.45
C ILE A 4 12.32 -3.41 -5.63
N HIS A 5 11.96 -2.53 -4.69
CA HIS A 5 12.41 -1.13 -4.71
C HIS A 5 13.68 -0.91 -3.88
N LYS A 6 14.82 -1.34 -4.43
CA LYS A 6 16.14 -1.26 -3.76
C LYS A 6 16.48 0.15 -3.26
N GLU A 7 16.23 1.20 -4.05
CA GLU A 7 16.52 2.58 -3.63
C GLU A 7 15.58 3.11 -2.54
N LEU A 8 14.30 2.71 -2.57
CA LEU A 8 13.34 3.11 -1.54
C LEU A 8 13.70 2.46 -0.21
N ALA A 9 14.03 1.17 -0.24
CA ALA A 9 14.50 0.40 0.91
C ALA A 9 15.85 0.92 1.47
N GLN A 10 16.69 1.56 0.66
CA GLN A 10 17.93 2.22 1.10
C GLN A 10 17.71 3.54 1.86
N GLY A 11 16.46 3.93 2.09
CA GLY A 11 16.11 4.97 3.05
C GLY A 11 15.40 6.19 2.48
N ARG A 12 15.21 6.27 1.16
CA ARG A 12 14.33 7.29 0.56
C ARG A 12 12.90 7.16 1.04
N TRP A 13 12.41 5.94 1.23
CA TRP A 13 11.06 5.67 1.73
C TRP A 13 10.81 6.29 3.11
N PHE A 14 11.80 6.18 4.00
CA PHE A 14 11.72 6.70 5.37
C PHE A 14 11.82 8.24 5.43
N LYS A 15 12.07 8.93 4.32
CA LYS A 15 11.99 10.41 4.26
C LYS A 15 10.58 10.91 3.97
N LEU A 16 9.72 10.08 3.38
CA LEU A 16 8.33 10.42 3.09
C LEU A 16 7.53 10.58 4.39
N SER A 17 6.56 11.47 4.39
CA SER A 17 5.54 11.52 5.43
C SER A 17 4.68 10.25 5.42
N PHE A 18 3.99 9.98 6.53
CA PHE A 18 3.05 8.85 6.59
C PHE A 18 1.99 8.92 5.47
N PHE A 19 1.49 10.11 5.15
CA PHE A 19 0.49 10.28 4.10
C PHE A 19 1.04 9.95 2.72
N GLU A 20 2.27 10.37 2.42
CA GLU A 20 2.94 10.02 1.17
C GLU A 20 3.24 8.53 1.08
N GLN A 21 3.69 7.89 2.17
CA GLN A 21 3.90 6.43 2.21
C GLN A 21 2.59 5.70 1.87
N MET A 22 1.50 6.03 2.56
CA MET A 22 0.20 5.39 2.34
C MET A 22 -0.40 5.71 0.96
N ALA A 23 -0.18 6.92 0.42
CA ALA A 23 -0.62 7.29 -0.93
C ALA A 23 0.10 6.46 -2.02
N ASN A 24 1.40 6.22 -1.85
CA ASN A 24 2.19 5.38 -2.75
C ASN A 24 1.79 3.90 -2.64
N VAL A 25 1.57 3.37 -1.43
CA VAL A 25 0.99 2.02 -1.23
C VAL A 25 -0.35 1.91 -1.98
N GLY A 26 -1.23 2.90 -1.79
CA GLY A 26 -2.54 2.95 -2.45
C GLY A 26 -2.47 2.97 -3.98
N SER A 27 -1.44 3.59 -4.55
CA SER A 27 -1.22 3.59 -5.99
C SER A 27 -0.92 2.18 -6.53
N GLU A 28 -0.15 1.37 -5.78
CA GLU A 28 0.11 -0.01 -6.16
C GLU A 28 -1.09 -0.94 -5.94
N VAL A 29 -1.88 -0.70 -4.89
CA VAL A 29 -3.17 -1.38 -4.70
C VAL A 29 -4.12 -1.08 -5.87
N GLY A 30 -4.21 0.18 -6.30
CA GLY A 30 -4.99 0.58 -7.47
C GLY A 30 -4.50 -0.08 -8.76
N ARG A 31 -3.18 -0.21 -8.94
CA ARG A 31 -2.60 -0.95 -10.08
C ARG A 31 -2.94 -2.44 -10.02
N ALA A 32 -2.87 -3.06 -8.85
CA ALA A 32 -3.24 -4.47 -8.68
C ALA A 32 -4.71 -4.69 -9.06
N ILE A 33 -5.62 -3.85 -8.56
CA ILE A 33 -7.04 -3.87 -8.95
C ILE A 33 -7.21 -3.73 -10.47
N ASN A 34 -6.53 -2.75 -11.08
CA ASN A 34 -6.67 -2.47 -12.51
C ASN A 34 -6.24 -3.63 -13.42
N TRP A 35 -5.22 -4.39 -13.03
CA TRP A 35 -4.67 -5.51 -13.80
C TRP A 35 -5.28 -6.86 -13.45
N ARG A 36 -6.03 -6.95 -12.33
CA ARG A 36 -6.70 -8.18 -11.90
C ARG A 36 -7.63 -8.71 -13.02
N GLY A 37 -7.48 -9.99 -13.34
CA GLY A 37 -8.22 -10.65 -14.42
C GLY A 37 -7.84 -10.24 -15.85
N LYS A 38 -6.95 -9.25 -16.03
CA LYS A 38 -6.49 -8.77 -17.35
C LYS A 38 -5.09 -9.25 -17.68
N ASN A 39 -4.16 -9.15 -16.73
CA ASN A 39 -2.79 -9.59 -16.89
C ASN A 39 -2.24 -10.07 -15.54
N ALA A 40 -2.05 -11.39 -15.41
CA ALA A 40 -1.61 -12.01 -14.16
C ALA A 40 -0.21 -11.54 -13.71
N GLN A 41 0.71 -11.32 -14.65
CA GLN A 41 2.06 -10.86 -14.32
C GLN A 41 2.04 -9.43 -13.76
N TYR A 42 1.29 -8.53 -14.37
CA TYR A 42 1.18 -7.14 -13.91
C TYR A 42 0.38 -7.02 -12.62
N PHE A 43 -0.65 -7.85 -12.47
CA PHE A 43 -1.35 -8.01 -11.21
C PHE A 43 -0.40 -8.41 -10.09
N GLN A 44 0.34 -9.51 -10.27
CA GLN A 44 1.25 -10.04 -9.26
C GLN A 44 2.34 -9.03 -8.91
N ALA A 45 2.96 -8.41 -9.92
CA ALA A 45 4.00 -7.41 -9.71
C ALA A 45 3.49 -6.14 -8.98
N ALA A 46 2.23 -5.73 -9.17
CA ALA A 46 1.65 -4.61 -8.43
C ALA A 46 1.30 -5.01 -6.98
N PHE A 47 0.75 -6.20 -6.78
CA PHE A 47 0.42 -6.73 -5.46
C PHE A 47 1.67 -6.91 -4.58
N GLU A 48 2.74 -7.52 -5.10
CA GLU A 48 4.00 -7.69 -4.38
C GLU A 48 4.65 -6.35 -4.02
N ARG A 49 4.59 -5.37 -4.93
CA ARG A 49 5.05 -4.00 -4.65
C ARG A 49 4.22 -3.32 -3.56
N ALA A 50 2.89 -3.48 -3.57
CA ALA A 50 2.03 -2.94 -2.51
C ALA A 50 2.38 -3.53 -1.13
N LEU A 51 2.60 -4.85 -1.06
CA LEU A 51 3.05 -5.53 0.16
C LEU A 51 4.41 -5.02 0.64
N GLU A 52 5.40 -4.92 -0.24
CA GLU A 52 6.72 -4.42 0.11
C GLU A 52 6.66 -2.99 0.67
N LEU A 53 5.95 -2.09 -0.02
CA LEU A 53 5.85 -0.70 0.42
C LEU A 53 5.11 -0.58 1.76
N LEU A 54 4.11 -1.43 2.00
CA LEU A 54 3.42 -1.49 3.28
C LEU A 54 4.32 -2.04 4.39
N ASP A 55 5.13 -3.05 4.11
CA ASP A 55 6.12 -3.60 5.04
C ASP A 55 7.18 -2.55 5.39
N LEU A 56 7.71 -1.81 4.41
CA LEU A 56 8.58 -0.65 4.67
C LEU A 56 7.88 0.44 5.50
N THR A 57 6.58 0.64 5.33
CA THR A 57 5.79 1.61 6.12
C THR A 57 5.59 1.14 7.56
N ILE A 58 5.43 -0.16 7.78
CA ILE A 58 5.34 -0.80 9.10
C ILE A 58 6.68 -0.70 9.84
N ASP A 59 7.80 -0.93 9.14
CA ASP A 59 9.15 -0.90 9.69
C ASP A 59 9.62 0.52 10.06
N ASP A 60 8.96 1.55 9.53
CA ASP A 60 9.30 2.94 9.82
C ASP A 60 9.01 3.30 11.28
N ALA A 61 10.06 3.67 12.03
CA ALA A 61 9.97 4.01 13.44
C ALA A 61 8.97 5.15 13.74
N LYS A 62 8.71 6.05 12.77
CA LYS A 62 7.74 7.14 12.94
C LYS A 62 6.30 6.63 13.00
N ASN A 63 6.03 5.43 12.47
CA ASN A 63 4.71 4.84 12.35
C ASN A 63 4.35 3.87 13.48
N LYS A 64 5.20 3.72 14.51
CA LYS A 64 4.96 2.80 15.65
C LYS A 64 3.60 2.95 16.33
N LYS A 65 3.02 4.15 16.33
CA LYS A 65 1.68 4.42 16.90
C LYS A 65 0.51 3.95 16.01
N ARG A 66 0.79 3.50 14.79
CA ARG A 66 -0.21 3.12 13.75
C ARG A 66 -0.17 1.63 13.39
N LEU A 67 0.68 0.85 14.07
CA LEU A 67 0.92 -0.56 13.73
C LEU A 67 -0.35 -1.40 13.72
N ARG A 68 -1.30 -1.15 14.62
CA ARG A 68 -2.58 -1.88 14.64
C ARG A 68 -3.34 -1.76 13.33
N GLU A 69 -3.41 -0.55 12.79
CA GLU A 69 -4.08 -0.29 11.51
C GLU A 69 -3.25 -0.87 10.35
N LEU A 70 -1.95 -0.62 10.32
CA LEU A 70 -1.06 -1.08 9.24
C LEU A 70 -1.04 -2.60 9.09
N TRP A 71 -0.96 -3.35 10.20
CA TRP A 71 -1.04 -4.80 10.17
C TRP A 71 -2.42 -5.29 9.72
N ARG A 72 -3.50 -4.60 10.11
CA ARG A 72 -4.85 -4.92 9.62
C ARG A 72 -4.98 -4.68 8.12
N VAL A 73 -4.47 -3.56 7.62
CA VAL A 73 -4.44 -3.27 6.17
C VAL A 73 -3.69 -4.37 5.44
N ARG A 74 -2.53 -4.79 5.95
CA ARG A 74 -1.72 -5.85 5.35
C ARG A 74 -2.48 -7.18 5.29
N GLU A 75 -3.10 -7.57 6.40
CA GLU A 75 -3.90 -8.80 6.51
C GLU A 75 -5.09 -8.78 5.54
N VAL A 76 -5.91 -7.73 5.59
CA VAL A 76 -7.10 -7.58 4.74
C VAL A 76 -6.71 -7.46 3.26
N MET A 77 -5.56 -6.85 2.94
CA MET A 77 -5.04 -6.78 1.58
C MET A 77 -4.65 -8.17 1.06
N ALA A 78 -3.94 -8.96 1.86
CA ALA A 78 -3.61 -10.33 1.49
C ALA A 78 -4.88 -11.16 1.28
N ASP A 79 -5.83 -11.09 2.23
CA ASP A 79 -7.14 -11.73 2.14
C ASP A 79 -7.87 -11.37 0.84
N TYR A 80 -7.95 -10.08 0.52
CA TYR A 80 -8.64 -9.57 -0.65
C TYR A 80 -8.02 -9.99 -1.99
N PHE A 81 -6.70 -10.09 -2.06
CA PHE A 81 -5.98 -10.34 -3.31
C PHE A 81 -5.66 -11.80 -3.58
N GLN A 82 -5.51 -12.63 -2.53
CA GLN A 82 -4.97 -13.98 -2.66
C GLN A 82 -5.83 -15.07 -1.97
N PHE A 83 -6.78 -14.69 -1.12
CA PHE A 83 -7.59 -15.65 -0.37
C PHE A 83 -9.10 -15.44 -0.62
N ASP A 84 -9.92 -15.96 0.27
CA ASP A 84 -11.37 -16.04 0.11
C ASP A 84 -12.10 -14.71 0.33
N ASN A 85 -11.37 -13.62 0.62
CA ASN A 85 -11.92 -12.32 0.94
C ASN A 85 -12.95 -12.40 2.07
N ILE A 86 -12.60 -13.10 3.17
CA ILE A 86 -13.50 -13.31 4.32
C ILE A 86 -13.92 -12.00 4.99
N TYR A 87 -13.14 -10.93 4.79
CA TYR A 87 -13.47 -9.59 5.30
C TYR A 87 -14.40 -8.80 4.39
N GLY A 88 -14.78 -9.33 3.22
CA GLY A 88 -15.77 -8.72 2.33
C GLY A 88 -15.32 -7.39 1.70
N SER A 89 -14.01 -7.24 1.45
CA SER A 89 -13.48 -6.04 0.80
C SER A 89 -13.93 -5.94 -0.65
N THR A 90 -13.98 -4.71 -1.17
CA THR A 90 -14.34 -4.40 -2.56
C THR A 90 -13.31 -3.46 -3.18
N ASP A 91 -13.25 -3.37 -4.50
CA ASP A 91 -12.39 -2.37 -5.17
C ASP A 91 -12.68 -0.96 -4.65
N LYS A 92 -13.96 -0.67 -4.42
CA LYS A 92 -14.42 0.63 -3.95
C LYS A 92 -13.98 0.92 -2.51
N SER A 93 -13.99 -0.07 -1.61
CA SER A 93 -13.53 0.14 -0.24
C SER A 93 -12.03 0.44 -0.20
N TRP A 94 -11.23 -0.24 -1.01
CA TRP A 94 -9.79 0.03 -1.15
C TRP A 94 -9.51 1.42 -1.72
N GLN A 95 -10.21 1.79 -2.79
CA GLN A 95 -10.12 3.15 -3.34
C GLN A 95 -10.46 4.20 -2.29
N ASN A 96 -11.59 4.06 -1.60
CA ASN A 96 -12.03 5.02 -0.59
C ASN A 96 -11.00 5.15 0.56
N TYR A 97 -10.45 4.04 1.05
CA TYR A 97 -9.42 4.04 2.09
C TYR A 97 -8.16 4.79 1.64
N PHE A 98 -7.63 4.47 0.46
CA PHE A 98 -6.37 5.06 -0.02
C PHE A 98 -6.49 6.46 -0.63
N TYR A 99 -7.66 6.86 -1.11
CA TYR A 99 -7.90 8.21 -1.63
C TYR A 99 -7.77 9.28 -0.54
N ALA A 100 -8.15 8.98 0.70
CA ALA A 100 -7.97 9.89 1.82
C ALA A 100 -6.48 10.25 2.02
N PHE A 101 -5.58 9.27 1.89
CA PHE A 101 -4.14 9.51 1.99
C PHE A 101 -3.57 10.27 0.80
N ASN A 102 -4.05 10.00 -0.42
CA ASN A 102 -3.66 10.77 -1.60
C ASN A 102 -4.04 12.25 -1.45
N TYR A 103 -5.27 12.51 -0.98
CA TYR A 103 -5.74 13.86 -0.73
C TYR A 103 -4.92 14.56 0.36
N ALA A 104 -4.69 13.89 1.49
CA ALA A 104 -3.89 14.43 2.60
C ALA A 104 -2.43 14.71 2.19
N ALA A 105 -1.81 13.84 1.38
CA ALA A 105 -0.47 14.05 0.86
C ALA A 105 -0.39 15.29 -0.04
N ARG A 106 -1.43 15.57 -0.84
CA ARG A 106 -1.50 16.77 -1.68
C ARG A 106 -1.65 18.05 -0.86
N LEU A 107 -2.54 18.05 0.13
CA LEU A 107 -2.69 19.20 1.03
C LEU A 107 -1.38 19.51 1.77
N ALA A 108 -0.65 18.48 2.21
CA ALA A 108 0.63 18.66 2.90
C ALA A 108 1.75 19.18 1.98
N ALA A 109 1.65 18.96 0.67
CA ALA A 109 2.63 19.43 -0.32
C ALA A 109 2.45 20.91 -0.69
N GLY A 110 1.39 21.59 -0.23
CA GLY A 110 1.15 23.01 -0.49
C GLY A 110 0.80 23.34 -1.94
N VAL A 111 0.29 22.36 -2.69
CA VAL A 111 -0.19 22.52 -4.08
C VAL A 111 -1.71 22.62 -4.11
#